data_AF-A0A6F9BBD6-F1
#
_entry.id   AF-A0A6F9BBD6-F1
#
_cell.length_a   1.000
_cell.length_b   1.000
_cell.length_c   1.000
_cell.angle_alpha   90.00
_cell.angle_beta   90.00
_cell.angle_gamma   90.00
#
_symmetry.space_group_name_H-M   'P 1'
#
loop_
_entity.id
_entity.type
_entity.pdbx_description
1 polymer ?
#
loop_
_entity_poly.entity_id
_entity_poly.type
_entity_poly.pdbx_seq_one_letter_code
_entity_poly.pdbx_strand_id
1 'polypeptide(L)'
;MARLRKKACIALFLFTLFVFGTMMGLRTLKPSDGFSDLAPGLGLLRMIGGRMDRRSVSQDAVSSPGQVRAKVVLSNSGPEGIIFYDVHIFYSVWYGNPLMDGKYMHWDHVLVPHWDPKIAASYPKGRHMPPEDIGSSFYPELGPYSSRDPDVLESHMEQIGAAAAGVLVLSWYPPGLADDNGEPTEDLVPAVLDAAHRHNLKVRNRQTERQTDRQTDTLLWDQCLGFMSSG
;
A
#
# COMPACT_ATOMS: atom_id res chain seq x y z
N MET A 1 -45.21 36.72 35.05
CA MET A 1 -44.11 36.20 34.19
C MET A 1 -42.79 35.85 34.92
N ALA A 2 -42.66 36.01 36.26
CA ALA A 2 -41.41 35.68 36.97
C ALA A 2 -41.29 34.20 37.43
N ARG A 3 -42.40 33.45 37.54
CA ARG A 3 -42.41 32.06 38.04
C ARG A 3 -41.99 31.02 36.99
N LEU A 4 -42.27 31.27 35.71
CA LEU A 4 -41.89 30.40 34.59
C LEU A 4 -40.37 30.43 34.34
N ARG A 5 -39.75 31.61 34.44
CA ARG A 5 -38.29 31.78 34.35
C ARG A 5 -37.54 31.02 35.44
N LYS A 6 -38.05 31.04 36.68
CA LYS A 6 -37.44 30.29 37.79
C LYS A 6 -37.51 28.78 37.57
N LYS A 7 -38.63 28.25 37.06
CA LYS A 7 -38.77 26.82 36.74
C LYS A 7 -37.84 26.39 35.60
N ALA A 8 -37.69 27.21 34.57
CA ALA A 8 -36.76 26.95 33.47
C ALA A 8 -35.29 26.99 33.92
N CYS A 9 -34.90 27.95 34.77
CA CYS A 9 -33.55 28.00 35.34
C CYS A 9 -33.26 26.80 36.26
N ILE A 10 -34.23 26.37 37.07
CA ILE A 10 -34.08 25.19 37.92
C ILE A 10 -33.92 23.93 37.06
N ALA A 11 -34.69 23.77 35.99
CA ALA A 11 -34.57 22.65 35.07
C ALA A 11 -33.20 22.60 34.36
N LEU A 12 -32.69 23.75 33.90
CA LEU A 12 -31.36 23.87 33.30
C LEU A 12 -30.24 23.56 34.30
N PHE A 13 -30.38 23.99 35.54
CA PHE A 13 -29.41 23.71 36.59
C PHE A 13 -29.39 22.21 36.95
N LEU A 14 -30.56 21.57 37.05
CA LEU A 14 -30.64 20.12 37.28
C LEU A 14 -30.07 19.32 36.09
N PHE A 15 -30.32 19.76 34.86
CA PHE A 15 -29.78 19.13 33.66
C PHE A 15 -28.25 19.22 33.58
N THR A 16 -27.70 20.39 33.90
CA THR A 16 -26.23 20.59 33.93
C THR A 16 -25.58 19.78 35.04
N LEU A 17 -26.17 19.70 36.24
CA LEU A 17 -25.70 18.81 37.31
C LEU A 17 -25.74 17.34 36.91
N PHE A 18 -26.77 16.90 36.17
CA PHE A 18 -26.88 15.53 35.69
C PHE A 18 -25.80 15.18 34.67
N VAL A 19 -25.54 16.06 33.69
CA VAL A 19 -24.46 15.86 32.70
C VAL A 19 -23.10 15.86 33.38
N PHE A 20 -22.86 16.76 34.34
CA PHE A 20 -21.59 16.78 35.08
C PHE A 20 -21.42 15.55 35.97
N GLY A 21 -22.49 15.13 36.65
CA GLY A 21 -22.49 13.93 37.49
C GLY A 21 -22.24 12.65 36.69
N THR A 22 -22.85 12.50 35.52
CA THR A 22 -22.59 11.36 34.63
C THR A 22 -21.17 11.40 34.07
N MET A 23 -20.65 12.56 33.67
CA MET A 23 -19.27 12.71 33.21
C MET A 23 -18.23 12.46 34.30
N MET A 24 -18.50 12.84 35.55
CA MET A 24 -17.64 12.50 36.67
C MET A 24 -17.75 11.01 37.05
N GLY A 25 -18.95 10.43 37.00
CA GLY A 25 -19.17 9.00 37.24
C GLY A 25 -18.47 8.10 36.22
N LEU A 26 -18.59 8.42 34.93
CA LEU A 26 -17.87 7.75 33.84
C LEU A 26 -16.35 7.88 33.95
N ARG A 27 -15.84 8.99 34.49
CA ARG A 27 -14.41 9.19 34.75
C ARG A 27 -13.89 8.45 35.99
N THR A 28 -14.76 8.11 36.94
CA THR A 28 -14.40 7.29 38.13
C THR A 28 -14.51 5.79 37.89
N LEU A 29 -15.04 5.36 36.75
CA LEU A 29 -14.94 3.97 36.31
C LEU A 29 -13.51 3.73 35.78
N LYS A 30 -12.60 3.46 36.72
CA LYS A 30 -11.29 2.90 36.41
C LYS A 30 -11.51 1.59 35.63
N PRO A 31 -10.79 1.34 34.52
CA PRO A 31 -10.88 0.08 33.81
C PRO A 31 -10.54 -1.05 34.78
N SER A 32 -11.51 -1.91 35.07
CA SER A 32 -11.22 -3.20 35.68
C SER A 32 -10.41 -3.99 34.67
N ASP A 33 -9.23 -4.41 35.10
CA ASP A 33 -8.27 -5.19 34.33
C ASP A 33 -8.91 -6.39 33.65
N GLY A 34 -8.66 -6.52 32.34
CA GLY A 34 -9.02 -7.70 31.57
C GLY A 34 -9.70 -7.40 30.25
N PHE A 35 -9.00 -6.76 29.32
CA PHE A 35 -9.08 -6.99 27.86
C PHE A 35 -8.09 -6.04 27.17
N SER A 36 -6.80 -6.20 27.46
CA SER A 36 -5.72 -5.52 26.73
C SER A 36 -4.51 -6.44 26.72
N ASP A 37 -4.67 -7.58 26.04
CA ASP A 37 -3.54 -8.47 25.74
C ASP A 37 -3.74 -9.22 24.41
N LEU A 38 -4.16 -8.48 23.38
CA LEU A 38 -4.04 -8.90 21.98
C LEU A 38 -3.57 -7.72 21.14
N ALA A 39 -2.32 -7.30 21.39
CA ALA A 39 -1.56 -6.49 20.46
C ALA A 39 -0.27 -7.27 20.10
N PRO A 40 -0.21 -7.94 18.94
CA PRO A 40 1.00 -8.61 18.48
C PRO A 40 1.97 -7.56 17.94
N GLY A 41 2.95 -7.14 18.74
CA GLY A 41 3.92 -6.15 18.24
C GLY A 41 5.12 -5.81 19.11
N LEU A 42 5.11 -6.13 20.42
CA LEU A 42 6.19 -5.71 21.32
C LEU A 42 7.08 -6.87 21.83
N GLY A 43 7.29 -7.90 21.00
CA GLY A 43 8.17 -9.04 21.31
C GLY A 43 9.59 -8.94 20.73
N LEU A 44 9.83 -8.04 19.77
CA LEU A 44 11.04 -8.10 18.95
C LEU A 44 12.26 -7.35 19.54
N LEU A 45 12.06 -6.41 20.47
CA LEU A 45 13.14 -5.53 20.93
C LEU A 45 13.95 -6.07 22.12
N ARG A 46 13.56 -7.21 22.70
CA ARG A 46 14.27 -7.82 23.86
C ARG A 46 15.28 -8.92 23.47
N MET A 47 15.41 -9.25 22.18
CA MET A 47 16.31 -10.31 21.70
C MET A 47 17.68 -9.81 21.20
N ILE A 48 17.98 -8.51 21.27
CA ILE A 48 19.24 -7.94 20.75
C ILE A 48 20.31 -7.70 21.85
N GLY A 49 19.97 -7.85 23.14
CA GLY A 49 20.89 -7.61 24.26
C GLY A 49 21.30 -8.87 25.01
N GLY A 50 22.26 -9.65 24.49
CA GLY A 50 22.77 -10.84 25.19
C GLY A 50 24.05 -11.41 24.59
N ARG A 51 25.18 -10.73 24.84
CA ARG A 51 26.54 -11.18 24.49
C ARG A 51 27.07 -12.12 25.59
N MET A 52 27.70 -13.22 25.13
CA MET A 52 28.71 -14.08 25.80
C MET A 52 28.28 -14.88 27.04
N ASP A 53 28.28 -16.23 26.94
CA ASP A 53 29.41 -16.99 27.48
C ASP A 53 29.55 -18.42 26.91
N ARG A 54 30.78 -18.92 27.03
CA ARG A 54 31.43 -20.03 26.34
C ARG A 54 31.33 -21.34 27.15
N ARG A 55 30.88 -22.46 26.56
CA ARG A 55 31.42 -23.81 26.86
C ARG A 55 31.00 -24.89 25.88
N SER A 56 32.00 -25.66 25.46
CA SER A 56 31.96 -26.86 24.63
C SER A 56 31.26 -28.04 25.32
N VAL A 57 30.48 -28.83 24.57
CA VAL A 57 30.45 -30.31 24.66
C VAL A 57 30.04 -30.87 23.29
N SER A 58 30.76 -31.90 22.85
CA SER A 58 30.63 -32.67 21.61
C SER A 58 29.51 -33.73 21.67
N GLN A 59 29.08 -34.20 20.48
CA GLN A 59 28.49 -35.52 20.17
C GLN A 59 27.08 -35.80 20.77
N ASP A 60 26.08 -36.40 20.12
CA ASP A 60 26.01 -37.39 19.05
C ASP A 60 24.73 -37.26 18.23
N ALA A 61 24.75 -37.86 17.04
CA ALA A 61 23.62 -38.02 16.12
C ALA A 61 22.47 -38.85 16.71
N VAL A 62 21.24 -38.35 16.60
CA VAL A 62 20.03 -39.18 16.47
C VAL A 62 19.08 -38.54 15.46
N SER A 63 18.89 -39.26 14.36
CA SER A 63 17.89 -39.05 13.32
C SER A 63 16.46 -39.13 13.86
N SER A 64 15.64 -38.14 13.52
CA SER A 64 14.17 -38.24 13.66
C SER A 64 13.52 -37.72 12.37
N PRO A 65 12.68 -38.52 11.68
CA PRO A 65 12.05 -38.15 10.41
C PRO A 65 10.76 -37.39 10.69
N GLY A 66 10.75 -36.09 10.40
CA GLY A 66 9.54 -35.29 10.61
C GLY A 66 9.77 -33.78 10.59
N GLN A 67 10.67 -33.28 9.75
CA GLN A 67 10.60 -31.88 9.34
C GLN A 67 10.02 -31.85 7.94
N VAL A 68 8.79 -31.35 7.85
CA VAL A 68 8.29 -30.74 6.61
C VAL A 68 9.30 -29.64 6.30
N ARG A 69 10.27 -29.97 5.45
CA ARG A 69 11.18 -29.02 4.86
C ARG A 69 10.29 -28.13 4.01
N ALA A 70 9.84 -27.01 4.58
CA ALA A 70 9.38 -25.90 3.79
C ALA A 70 10.49 -25.69 2.75
N LYS A 71 10.13 -25.98 1.50
CA LYS A 71 11.01 -25.86 0.36
C LYS A 71 11.44 -24.39 0.36
N VAL A 72 12.58 -24.05 0.95
CA VAL A 72 13.30 -22.81 0.66
C VAL A 72 13.78 -23.01 -0.76
N VAL A 73 12.86 -22.80 -1.69
CA VAL A 73 13.07 -22.87 -3.12
C VAL A 73 12.71 -21.50 -3.58
N LEU A 74 13.67 -20.87 -4.28
CA LEU A 74 13.66 -19.50 -4.74
C LEU A 74 14.08 -18.45 -3.70
N SER A 75 15.22 -18.65 -3.04
CA SER A 75 16.01 -17.52 -2.55
C SER A 75 17.25 -17.39 -3.43
N ASN A 76 17.26 -16.41 -4.33
CA ASN A 76 18.53 -15.98 -4.92
C ASN A 76 19.17 -15.05 -3.89
N SER A 77 20.31 -15.47 -3.34
CA SER A 77 21.20 -14.57 -2.60
C SER A 77 21.96 -13.74 -3.62
N GLY A 78 21.39 -12.60 -4.00
CA GLY A 78 22.12 -11.55 -4.70
C GLY A 78 23.04 -10.80 -3.74
N PRO A 79 23.94 -9.93 -4.24
CA PRO A 79 24.80 -9.10 -3.40
C PRO A 79 24.02 -8.20 -2.41
N GLU A 80 22.72 -7.99 -2.65
CA GLU A 80 21.81 -7.10 -1.91
C GLU A 80 20.97 -7.79 -0.82
N GLY A 81 20.97 -9.13 -0.71
CA GLY A 81 20.21 -9.86 0.32
C GLY A 81 19.37 -11.02 -0.20
N ILE A 82 18.49 -11.54 0.67
CA ILE A 82 17.59 -12.66 0.37
C ILE A 82 16.31 -12.10 -0.26
N ILE A 83 16.01 -12.51 -1.50
CA ILE A 83 14.75 -12.19 -2.19
C ILE A 83 13.79 -13.39 -2.14
N PHE A 84 12.51 -13.15 -1.86
CA PHE A 84 11.46 -14.16 -1.86
C PHE A 84 10.52 -14.00 -3.06
N TYR A 85 10.56 -14.94 -4.00
CA TYR A 85 9.70 -14.90 -5.21
C TYR A 85 8.24 -15.34 -4.95
N ASP A 86 7.93 -15.78 -3.74
CA ASP A 86 6.55 -16.03 -3.29
C ASP A 86 5.88 -14.75 -2.76
N VAL A 87 6.64 -13.66 -2.58
CA VAL A 87 6.14 -12.36 -2.14
C VAL A 87 5.95 -11.44 -3.35
N HIS A 88 4.71 -11.00 -3.56
CA HIS A 88 4.29 -10.23 -4.73
C HIS A 88 3.85 -8.83 -4.30
N ILE A 89 4.32 -7.80 -4.99
CA ILE A 89 3.95 -6.39 -4.75
C ILE A 89 3.19 -5.86 -5.96
N PHE A 90 2.01 -5.26 -5.73
CA PHE A 90 1.29 -4.55 -6.80
C PHE A 90 1.99 -3.23 -7.11
N TYR A 91 2.28 -3.00 -8.38
CA TYR A 91 3.04 -1.85 -8.85
C TYR A 91 2.30 -1.15 -10.00
N SER A 92 2.18 0.18 -9.91
CA SER A 92 1.47 1.02 -10.88
C SER A 92 2.42 2.06 -11.47
N VAL A 93 2.38 2.21 -12.80
CA VAL A 93 3.29 3.07 -13.59
C VAL A 93 2.57 4.26 -14.24
N TRP A 94 1.49 4.70 -13.63
CA TRP A 94 0.58 5.71 -14.19
C TRP A 94 0.87 7.14 -13.72
N TYR A 95 1.90 7.38 -12.92
CA TYR A 95 2.20 8.70 -12.37
C TYR A 95 3.05 9.53 -13.35
N GLY A 96 2.82 10.84 -13.40
CA GLY A 96 3.56 11.73 -14.29
C GLY A 96 3.70 13.14 -13.76
N ASN A 97 4.73 13.86 -14.21
CA ASN A 97 5.03 15.21 -13.75
C ASN A 97 5.28 16.19 -14.91
N PRO A 98 5.18 17.52 -14.69
CA PRO A 98 5.35 18.51 -15.75
C PRO A 98 6.73 18.52 -16.41
N LEU A 99 7.76 18.08 -15.70
CA LEU A 99 9.14 18.11 -16.20
C LEU A 99 9.38 17.05 -17.28
N MET A 100 8.86 15.83 -17.08
CA MET A 100 9.06 14.69 -17.98
C MET A 100 7.86 14.48 -18.92
N ASP A 101 6.64 14.66 -18.41
CA ASP A 101 5.39 14.32 -19.12
C ASP A 101 4.61 15.56 -19.60
N GLY A 102 5.09 16.78 -19.29
CA GLY A 102 4.45 18.04 -19.66
C GLY A 102 3.22 18.41 -18.82
N LYS A 103 2.66 17.48 -18.04
CA LYS A 103 1.57 17.69 -17.08
C LYS A 103 1.67 16.72 -15.91
N TYR A 104 0.99 17.05 -14.81
CA TYR A 104 0.75 16.04 -13.77
C TYR A 104 -0.23 14.99 -14.29
N MET A 105 0.05 13.72 -13.98
CA MET A 105 -0.85 12.58 -14.24
C MET A 105 -1.01 11.78 -12.96
N HIS A 106 -2.24 11.38 -12.65
CA HIS A 106 -2.68 10.73 -11.40
C HIS A 106 -2.46 11.52 -10.10
N TRP A 107 -1.44 12.38 -10.01
CA TRP A 107 -1.25 13.27 -8.85
C TRP A 107 -2.37 14.31 -8.75
N ASP A 108 -2.86 14.80 -9.88
CA ASP A 108 -3.92 15.80 -9.99
C ASP A 108 -5.32 15.13 -10.09
N HIS A 109 -5.49 13.97 -9.46
CA HIS A 109 -6.71 13.16 -9.57
C HIS A 109 -7.98 13.98 -9.26
N VAL A 110 -9.09 13.64 -9.93
CA VAL A 110 -10.39 14.26 -9.65
C VAL A 110 -10.93 13.81 -8.29
N LEU A 111 -11.52 14.75 -7.54
CA LEU A 111 -12.29 14.42 -6.35
C LEU A 111 -13.54 13.64 -6.78
N VAL A 112 -13.52 12.32 -6.57
CA VAL A 112 -14.61 11.43 -6.99
C VAL A 112 -15.87 11.77 -6.19
N PRO A 113 -16.96 12.19 -6.86
CA PRO A 113 -18.18 12.57 -6.17
C PRO A 113 -18.83 11.36 -5.52
N HIS A 114 -19.49 11.58 -4.40
CA HIS A 114 -20.37 10.58 -3.80
C HIS A 114 -21.50 10.21 -4.78
N TRP A 115 -21.92 8.94 -4.79
CA TRP A 115 -22.93 8.43 -5.72
C TRP A 115 -24.32 9.08 -5.54
N ASP A 116 -24.69 9.43 -4.30
CA ASP A 116 -25.89 10.24 -4.00
C ASP A 116 -25.57 11.73 -4.23
N PRO A 117 -26.24 12.41 -5.19
CA PRO A 117 -26.03 13.83 -5.48
C PRO A 117 -26.27 14.76 -4.29
N LYS A 118 -27.16 14.39 -3.36
CA LYS A 118 -27.46 15.21 -2.17
C LYS A 118 -26.26 15.24 -1.22
N ILE A 119 -25.60 14.10 -1.07
CA ILE A 119 -24.38 13.97 -0.28
C ILE A 119 -23.20 14.57 -1.04
N ALA A 120 -23.10 14.35 -2.35
CA ALA A 120 -22.03 14.93 -3.17
C ALA A 120 -22.01 16.47 -3.14
N ALA A 121 -23.15 17.11 -2.92
CA ALA A 121 -23.24 18.56 -2.78
C ALA A 121 -22.55 19.11 -1.52
N SER A 122 -22.37 18.30 -0.47
CA SER A 122 -21.69 18.72 0.76
C SER A 122 -20.17 18.53 0.75
N TYR A 123 -19.61 17.91 -0.29
CA TYR A 123 -18.17 17.66 -0.41
C TYR A 123 -17.50 18.56 -1.46
N PRO A 124 -16.19 18.85 -1.30
CA PRO A 124 -15.41 19.54 -2.31
C PRO A 124 -15.46 18.83 -3.66
N LYS A 125 -15.42 19.62 -4.74
CA LYS A 125 -15.37 19.15 -6.12
C LYS A 125 -14.19 19.79 -6.82
N GLY A 126 -13.68 19.14 -7.85
CA GLY A 126 -12.55 19.63 -8.63
C GLY A 126 -11.47 18.58 -8.75
N ARG A 127 -10.25 19.02 -9.01
CA ARG A 127 -9.04 18.21 -9.09
C ARG A 127 -8.05 18.68 -8.03
N HIS A 128 -7.22 17.76 -7.57
CA HIS A 128 -6.06 18.11 -6.75
C HIS A 128 -5.11 19.03 -7.54
N MET A 129 -4.39 19.92 -6.84
CA MET A 129 -3.42 20.87 -7.43
C MET A 129 -1.98 20.60 -6.95
N PRO A 130 -1.24 19.66 -7.57
CA PRO A 130 0.14 19.39 -7.21
C PRO A 130 1.05 20.61 -7.44
N PRO A 131 2.17 20.77 -6.70
CA PRO A 131 2.79 19.72 -5.88
C PRO A 131 2.34 19.65 -4.42
N GLU A 132 1.73 20.68 -3.84
CA GLU A 132 1.34 20.67 -2.43
C GLU A 132 0.02 19.94 -2.16
N ASP A 133 -0.90 19.92 -3.13
CA ASP A 133 -2.19 19.22 -3.05
C ASP A 133 -2.22 18.06 -4.06
N ILE A 134 -1.98 16.85 -3.57
CA ILE A 134 -1.98 15.62 -4.39
C ILE A 134 -3.16 14.73 -4.05
N GLY A 135 -3.58 13.89 -4.99
CA GLY A 135 -4.63 12.87 -4.85
C GLY A 135 -4.25 11.69 -3.97
N SER A 136 -3.65 11.94 -2.81
CA SER A 136 -3.22 10.94 -1.84
C SER A 136 -3.30 11.52 -0.42
N SER A 137 -3.72 10.69 0.53
CA SER A 137 -3.66 11.04 1.96
C SER A 137 -2.23 11.08 2.51
N PHE A 138 -1.26 10.52 1.78
CA PHE A 138 0.15 10.46 2.13
C PHE A 138 1.01 11.14 1.07
N TYR A 139 2.10 11.78 1.49
CA TYR A 139 3.04 12.41 0.58
C TYR A 139 4.27 11.51 0.33
N PRO A 140 4.58 11.17 -0.92
CA PRO A 140 5.75 10.35 -1.25
C PRO A 140 7.05 11.12 -0.98
N GLU A 141 8.08 10.43 -0.50
CA GLU A 141 9.42 11.02 -0.27
C GLU A 141 10.05 11.54 -1.56
N LEU A 142 9.82 10.85 -2.68
CA LEU A 142 10.24 11.25 -4.03
C LEU A 142 9.41 12.42 -4.61
N GLY A 143 8.44 12.96 -3.84
CA GLY A 143 7.51 13.97 -4.33
C GLY A 143 6.60 13.46 -5.45
N PRO A 144 5.88 14.36 -6.16
CA PRO A 144 5.04 14.00 -7.30
C PRO A 144 5.92 13.63 -8.50
N TYR A 145 6.45 12.41 -8.45
CA TYR A 145 7.40 11.85 -9.41
C TYR A 145 6.73 11.47 -10.74
N SER A 146 7.54 11.24 -11.77
CA SER A 146 7.10 10.60 -13.00
C SER A 146 7.49 9.12 -12.99
N SER A 147 6.56 8.24 -13.37
CA SER A 147 6.85 6.82 -13.59
C SER A 147 7.73 6.58 -14.82
N ARG A 148 7.92 7.59 -15.69
CA ARG A 148 8.84 7.55 -16.83
C ARG A 148 10.28 7.87 -16.46
N ASP A 149 10.51 8.39 -15.27
CA ASP A 149 11.84 8.77 -14.81
C ASP A 149 12.68 7.52 -14.47
N PRO A 150 13.81 7.28 -15.14
CA PRO A 150 14.65 6.12 -14.88
C PRO A 150 15.22 6.11 -13.47
N ASP A 151 15.49 7.27 -12.86
CA ASP A 151 16.05 7.35 -11.51
C ASP A 151 14.99 6.95 -10.47
N VAL A 152 13.72 7.30 -10.72
CA VAL A 152 12.58 6.88 -9.92
C VAL A 152 12.35 5.38 -10.05
N LEU A 153 12.39 4.84 -11.27
CA LEU A 153 12.26 3.40 -11.50
C LEU A 153 13.35 2.62 -10.75
N GLU A 154 14.61 3.08 -10.82
CA GLU A 154 15.72 2.44 -10.13
C GLU A 154 15.50 2.46 -8.61
N SER A 155 15.15 3.62 -8.05
CA SER A 155 14.85 3.75 -6.61
C SER A 155 13.71 2.84 -6.16
N HIS A 156 12.66 2.66 -6.97
CA HIS A 156 11.58 1.72 -6.66
C HIS A 156 12.07 0.26 -6.64
N MET A 157 12.92 -0.14 -7.58
CA MET A 157 13.47 -1.51 -7.59
C MET A 157 14.37 -1.76 -6.38
N GLU A 158 15.19 -0.78 -5.98
CA GLU A 158 15.98 -0.84 -4.75
C GLU A 158 15.09 -1.01 -3.51
N GLN A 159 14.03 -0.22 -3.39
CA GLN A 159 13.08 -0.32 -2.28
C GLN A 159 12.38 -1.69 -2.22
N ILE A 160 12.00 -2.24 -3.39
CA ILE A 160 11.37 -3.56 -3.49
C ILE A 160 12.36 -4.67 -3.11
N GLY A 161 13.61 -4.56 -3.56
CA GLY A 161 14.71 -5.45 -3.18
C GLY A 161 14.97 -5.41 -1.67
N ALA A 162 15.02 -4.21 -1.08
CA ALA A 162 15.18 -4.01 0.36
C ALA A 162 14.00 -4.58 1.17
N ALA A 163 12.80 -4.60 0.59
CA ALA A 163 11.62 -5.27 1.16
C ALA A 163 11.62 -6.81 0.99
N ALA A 164 12.65 -7.38 0.36
CA ALA A 164 12.81 -8.80 0.06
C ALA A 164 11.70 -9.41 -0.82
N ALA A 165 10.94 -8.58 -1.55
CA ALA A 165 9.91 -9.03 -2.47
C ALA A 165 10.48 -9.33 -3.85
N GLY A 166 10.23 -10.52 -4.39
CA GLY A 166 10.83 -10.97 -5.64
C GLY A 166 9.98 -10.78 -6.89
N VAL A 167 8.70 -10.42 -6.75
CA VAL A 167 7.79 -10.30 -7.90
C VAL A 167 7.02 -8.98 -7.86
N LEU A 168 7.16 -8.19 -8.92
CA LEU A 168 6.32 -7.04 -9.20
C LEU A 168 5.11 -7.50 -10.01
N VAL A 169 3.93 -7.11 -9.56
CA VAL A 169 2.67 -7.31 -10.28
C VAL A 169 2.27 -5.98 -10.91
N LEU A 170 2.66 -5.80 -12.17
CA LEU A 170 2.45 -4.58 -12.92
C LEU A 170 0.98 -4.45 -13.30
N SER A 171 0.34 -3.36 -12.85
CA SER A 171 -0.97 -2.92 -13.34
C SER A 171 -0.79 -2.41 -14.77
N TRP A 172 -1.44 -3.10 -15.72
CA TRP A 172 -1.25 -2.84 -17.15
C TRP A 172 -2.59 -2.73 -17.88
N TYR A 173 -2.63 -1.83 -18.87
CA TYR A 173 -3.73 -1.67 -19.82
C TYR A 173 -3.26 -2.05 -21.23
N PRO A 174 -4.14 -2.62 -22.09
CA PRO A 174 -3.80 -2.89 -23.48
C PRO A 174 -3.28 -1.66 -24.23
N PRO A 175 -2.47 -1.85 -25.30
CA PRO A 175 -1.89 -0.73 -26.04
C PRO A 175 -2.96 0.26 -26.52
N GLY A 176 -2.69 1.55 -26.37
CA GLY A 176 -3.63 2.61 -26.70
C GLY A 176 -4.81 2.76 -25.72
N LEU A 177 -4.83 2.01 -24.61
CA LEU A 177 -5.81 2.15 -23.53
C LEU A 177 -5.14 2.68 -22.26
N ALA A 178 -5.90 3.47 -21.51
CA ALA A 178 -5.54 3.98 -20.20
C ALA A 178 -6.76 3.89 -19.27
N ASP A 179 -6.59 4.20 -17.99
CA ASP A 179 -7.72 4.45 -17.13
C ASP A 179 -8.35 5.83 -17.44
N ASP A 180 -9.48 6.13 -16.81
CA ASP A 180 -10.23 7.38 -17.07
C ASP A 180 -9.44 8.66 -16.71
N ASN A 181 -8.33 8.53 -15.98
CA ASN A 181 -7.59 9.65 -15.40
C ASN A 181 -6.11 9.73 -15.82
N GLY A 182 -5.66 8.81 -16.68
CA GLY A 182 -4.26 8.66 -17.08
C GLY A 182 -4.05 8.69 -18.59
N GLU A 183 -2.84 8.34 -19.00
CA GLU A 183 -2.42 8.19 -20.39
C GLU A 183 -1.93 6.75 -20.60
N PRO A 184 -1.85 6.26 -21.85
CA PRO A 184 -1.32 4.93 -22.13
C PRO A 184 0.11 4.77 -21.57
N THR A 185 0.38 3.64 -20.93
CA THR A 185 1.64 3.35 -20.21
C THR A 185 2.37 2.13 -20.75
N GLU A 186 1.97 1.61 -21.92
CA GLU A 186 2.58 0.44 -22.56
C GLU A 186 4.05 0.67 -22.94
N ASP A 187 4.41 1.92 -23.23
CA ASP A 187 5.77 2.36 -23.54
C ASP A 187 6.75 2.13 -22.39
N LEU A 188 6.25 2.10 -21.16
CA LEU A 188 7.05 1.92 -19.95
C LEU A 188 7.32 0.45 -19.60
N VAL A 189 6.56 -0.49 -20.16
CA VAL A 189 6.70 -1.91 -19.83
C VAL A 189 8.12 -2.42 -20.08
N PRO A 190 8.78 -2.14 -21.23
CA PRO A 190 10.16 -2.55 -21.44
C PRO A 190 11.13 -1.97 -20.40
N ALA A 191 11.01 -0.67 -20.09
CA ALA A 191 11.87 -0.01 -19.11
C ALA A 191 11.73 -0.61 -17.70
N VAL A 192 10.50 -0.98 -17.30
CA VAL A 192 10.22 -1.65 -16.02
C VAL A 192 10.83 -3.06 -16.00
N LEU A 193 10.70 -3.81 -17.10
CA LEU A 193 11.29 -5.15 -17.21
C LEU A 193 12.82 -5.10 -17.11
N ASP A 194 13.46 -4.14 -17.79
CA ASP A 194 14.90 -3.95 -17.76
C ASP A 194 15.38 -3.56 -16.35
N ALA A 195 14.71 -2.60 -15.70
CA ALA A 195 15.04 -2.20 -14.33
C ALA A 195 14.87 -3.37 -13.35
N ALA A 196 13.76 -4.10 -13.41
CA ALA A 196 13.52 -5.27 -12.57
C ALA A 196 14.59 -6.36 -12.78
N HIS A 197 15.01 -6.58 -14.04
CA HIS A 197 16.05 -7.55 -14.37
C HIS A 197 17.39 -7.21 -13.72
N ARG A 198 17.80 -5.93 -13.73
CA ARG A 198 19.04 -5.47 -13.05
C ARG A 198 19.04 -5.78 -11.55
N HIS A 199 17.87 -5.76 -10.92
CA HIS A 199 17.68 -6.02 -9.48
C HIS A 199 17.34 -7.49 -9.14
N ASN A 200 17.44 -8.41 -10.10
CA ASN A 200 17.03 -9.83 -9.94
C ASN A 200 15.55 -10.02 -9.54
N LEU A 201 14.69 -9.05 -9.89
CA LEU A 201 13.26 -9.07 -9.64
C LEU A 201 12.53 -9.67 -10.85
N LYS A 202 11.38 -10.30 -10.62
CA LYS A 202 10.51 -10.81 -11.67
C LYS A 202 9.31 -9.89 -11.83
N VAL A 203 8.80 -9.79 -13.06
CA VAL A 203 7.58 -9.02 -13.35
C VAL A 203 6.49 -9.98 -13.82
N ARG A 204 5.29 -9.78 -13.30
CA ARG A 204 4.05 -10.40 -13.78
C ARG A 204 3.09 -9.27 -14.16
N ASN A 205 2.47 -9.39 -15.32
CA ASN A 205 1.43 -8.44 -15.71
C ASN A 205 0.09 -8.85 -15.12
N ARG A 206 -0.65 -7.88 -14.60
CA ARG A 206 -2.07 -8.00 -14.30
C ARG A 206 -2.81 -6.98 -15.14
N GLN A 207 -3.61 -7.47 -16.08
CA GLN A 207 -4.52 -6.59 -16.80
C GLN A 207 -5.52 -5.98 -15.83
N THR A 208 -5.58 -4.66 -15.80
CA THR A 208 -6.54 -3.93 -14.96
C THR A 208 -7.90 -3.98 -15.64
N GLU A 209 -8.77 -4.89 -15.19
CA GLU A 209 -10.07 -5.13 -15.80
C GLU A 209 -11.04 -3.97 -15.47
N ARG A 210 -11.23 -3.06 -16.43
CA ARG A 210 -12.44 -2.26 -16.56
C ARG A 210 -12.70 -1.98 -18.04
N GLN A 211 -13.13 -3.01 -18.76
CA GLN A 211 -13.76 -2.83 -20.07
C GLN A 211 -15.26 -3.08 -19.91
N THR A 212 -16.04 -2.09 -20.32
CA THR A 212 -17.51 -2.11 -20.31
C THR A 212 -18.11 -3.14 -21.28
N ASP A 213 -17.28 -3.85 -22.07
CA ASP A 213 -17.74 -4.91 -22.95
C ASP A 213 -16.79 -6.11 -22.94
N ARG A 214 -17.15 -7.14 -22.17
CA ARG A 214 -16.57 -8.48 -22.31
C ARG A 214 -17.21 -9.14 -23.52
N GLN A 215 -16.54 -9.17 -24.68
CA GLN A 215 -16.82 -10.30 -25.57
C GLN A 215 -15.72 -10.82 -26.50
N THR A 216 -14.54 -10.19 -26.68
CA THR A 216 -13.66 -10.66 -27.78
C THR A 216 -12.13 -10.70 -27.58
N ASP A 217 -11.56 -10.46 -26.41
CA ASP A 217 -10.08 -10.31 -26.31
C ASP A 217 -9.34 -11.49 -25.67
N THR A 218 -9.80 -12.72 -25.91
CA THR A 218 -9.02 -13.93 -25.59
C THR A 218 -7.94 -14.21 -26.64
N LEU A 219 -7.94 -13.54 -27.80
CA LEU A 219 -7.09 -13.87 -28.96
C LEU A 219 -5.79 -13.06 -29.08
N LEU A 220 -5.59 -11.98 -28.32
CA LEU A 220 -4.35 -11.18 -28.40
C LEU A 220 -3.18 -11.79 -27.59
N TRP A 221 -3.46 -12.73 -26.70
CA TRP A 221 -2.48 -13.24 -25.73
C TRP A 221 -1.42 -14.17 -26.33
N ASP A 222 -1.78 -14.99 -27.32
CA ASP A 222 -0.83 -15.89 -27.97
C ASP A 222 0.22 -15.13 -28.81
N GLN A 223 -0.11 -13.92 -29.28
CA GLN A 223 0.83 -13.12 -30.09
C GLN A 223 1.93 -12.44 -29.26
N CYS A 224 1.63 -11.97 -28.04
CA CYS A 224 2.64 -11.30 -27.20
C CYS A 224 3.57 -12.28 -26.47
N LEU A 225 3.06 -13.44 -26.03
CA LEU A 225 3.90 -14.49 -25.43
C LEU A 225 4.80 -15.17 -26.45
N GLY A 226 4.36 -15.26 -27.71
CA GLY A 226 5.15 -15.80 -28.82
C GLY A 226 6.43 -15.02 -29.12
N PHE A 227 6.55 -13.76 -28.69
CA PHE A 227 7.75 -12.95 -28.92
C PHE A 227 8.82 -13.09 -27.83
N MET A 228 8.46 -13.54 -26.62
CA MET A 228 9.39 -13.62 -25.47
C MET A 228 9.92 -15.02 -25.19
N SER A 229 9.44 -16.06 -25.88
CA SER A 229 9.98 -17.42 -25.77
C SER A 229 11.01 -17.78 -26.85
N SER A 230 11.31 -16.86 -27.76
CA SER A 230 12.32 -17.03 -28.80
C SER A 230 13.23 -15.80 -28.83
N GLY A 231 14.25 -15.83 -27.97
CA GLY A 231 15.33 -14.85 -27.89
C GLY A 231 16.38 -15.35 -26.91
#